data_AF-A0A3M1FI38-F1
#
_entry.id   AF-A0A3M1FI38-F1
#
_cell.length_a   1.000
_cell.length_b   1.000
_cell.length_c   1.000
_cell.angle_alpha   90.00
_cell.angle_beta   90.00
_cell.angle_gamma   90.00
#
_symmetry.space_group_name_H-M   'P 1'
#
loop_
_entity.id
_entity.type
_entity.pdbx_description
1 polymer ?
#
loop_
_entity_poly.entity_id
_entity_poly.type
_entity_poly.pdbx_seq_one_letter_code
_entity_poly.pdbx_strand_id
1 'polypeptide(L)' 'FPSIPTRHDLWRRAACDWVAGLLVRGFVDEEDAAAMAYDLSYGLAKSAYRL' A
#
# COMPACT_ATOMS: atom_id res chain seq x y z
N PHE A 1 13.94 18.04 -2.69
CA PHE A 1 12.73 18.59 -2.04
C PHE A 1 12.49 17.82 -0.73
N PRO A 2 12.44 18.46 0.44
CA PRO A 2 12.68 17.79 1.73
C PRO A 2 11.54 16.86 2.19
N SER A 3 10.30 17.09 1.76
CA SER A 3 9.12 16.40 2.29
C SER A 3 8.69 15.16 1.50
N ILE A 4 9.35 14.84 0.38
CA ILE A 4 9.04 13.65 -0.42
C ILE A 4 9.05 12.36 0.44
N PRO A 5 10.15 12.00 1.14
CA PRO A 5 10.19 10.76 1.91
C PRO A 5 9.12 10.71 3.00
N THR A 6 8.88 11.81 3.71
CA THR A 6 7.89 11.89 4.78
C THR A 6 6.47 11.66 4.27
N ARG A 7 6.10 12.24 3.11
CA ARG A 7 4.77 12.02 2.52
C ARG A 7 4.57 10.58 2.06
N HIS A 8 5.60 9.97 1.46
CA HIS A 8 5.53 8.56 1.08
C HIS A 8 5.48 7.63 2.30
N ASP A 9 6.16 7.97 3.39
CA ASP A 9 6.07 7.22 4.64
C ASP A 9 4.66 7.25 5.22
N LEU A 10 4.04 8.44 5.27
CA LEU A 10 2.65 8.59 5.71
C LEU A 10 1.69 7.76 4.85
N TRP A 11 1.82 7.83 3.53
CA TRP A 11 1.01 7.04 2.60
C TRP A 11 1.10 5.53 2.88
N ARG A 12 2.33 5.00 3.03
CA ARG A 12 2.53 3.58 3.30
C ARG A 12 1.87 3.13 4.60
N ARG A 13 1.95 3.94 5.67
CA ARG A 13 1.29 3.62 6.94
C ARG A 13 -0.23 3.61 6.83
N ALA A 14 -0.80 4.62 6.19
CA ALA A 14 -2.26 4.72 6.02
C ALA A 14 -2.81 3.59 5.13
N ALA A 15 -2.09 3.25 4.05
CA ALA A 15 -2.45 2.14 3.16
C ALA A 15 -2.42 0.80 3.90
N CYS A 16 -1.37 0.51 4.67
CA CYS A 16 -1.28 -0.73 5.45
C CYS A 16 -2.34 -0.81 6.56
N ASP A 17 -2.69 0.29 7.21
CA ASP A 17 -3.78 0.32 8.21
C ASP A 17 -5.13 -0.07 7.58
N TRP A 18 -5.44 0.46 6.40
CA TRP A 18 -6.63 0.09 5.65
C TRP A 18 -6.62 -1.39 5.24
N VAL A 19 -5.51 -1.90 4.69
CA VAL A 19 -5.36 -3.31 4.31
C VAL A 19 -5.50 -4.24 5.53
N ALA A 20 -4.88 -3.89 6.66
CA ALA A 20 -5.02 -4.64 7.90
C ALA A 20 -6.49 -4.71 8.37
N GLY A 21 -7.25 -3.63 8.18
CA GLY A 21 -8.68 -3.60 8.44
C GLY A 21 -9.50 -4.52 7.52
N LEU A 22 -9.02 -4.84 6.31
CA LEU A 22 -9.64 -5.83 5.42
C LEU A 22 -9.29 -7.25 5.87
N LEU A 23 -8.01 -7.50 6.17
CA LEU A 23 -7.49 -8.80 6.63
C LEU A 23 -8.18 -9.26 7.91
N VAL A 24 -8.21 -8.41 8.95
CA VAL A 24 -8.80 -8.76 10.27
C VAL A 24 -10.30 -9.04 10.17
N ARG A 25 -11.00 -8.43 9.22
CA ARG A 25 -12.43 -8.67 8.96
C ARG A 25 -12.68 -9.88 8.05
N GLY A 26 -11.62 -10.51 7.53
CA GLY A 26 -11.71 -11.67 6.65
C GLY A 26 -12.16 -11.34 5.23
N PHE A 27 -11.99 -10.10 4.76
CA PHE A 27 -12.29 -9.74 3.37
C PHE A 27 -11.20 -10.18 2.39
N VAL A 28 -9.96 -10.28 2.86
CA VAL A 28 -8.78 -10.74 2.12
C VAL A 28 -7.96 -11.65 3.04
N ASP A 29 -7.17 -12.54 2.47
CA ASP A 29 -6.21 -13.35 3.22
C ASP A 29 -4.85 -12.64 3.38
N GLU A 30 -3.91 -13.27 4.08
CA GLU A 30 -2.60 -12.69 4.37
C GLU A 30 -1.73 -12.54 3.11
N GLU A 31 -1.86 -13.46 2.15
CA GLU A 31 -1.12 -13.42 0.88
C GLU A 31 -1.60 -12.25 0.01
N ASP A 32 -2.92 -12.11 -0.12
CA ASP A 32 -3.57 -10.99 -0.80
C ASP A 32 -3.22 -9.66 -0.11
N ALA A 33 -3.30 -9.59 1.22
CA ALA A 33 -2.96 -8.39 1.98
C ALA A 33 -1.49 -7.96 1.74
N ALA A 34 -0.55 -8.91 1.71
CA ALA A 34 0.86 -8.63 1.43
C ALA A 34 1.07 -8.13 -0.01
N ALA A 35 0.41 -8.75 -0.99
CA ALA A 35 0.45 -8.31 -2.38
C ALA A 35 -0.13 -6.90 -2.55
N MET A 36 -1.29 -6.62 -1.93
CA MET A 36 -1.93 -5.30 -1.93
C MET A 36 -1.03 -4.22 -1.34
N ALA A 37 -0.32 -4.49 -0.24
CA ALA A 37 0.60 -3.53 0.37
C ALA A 37 1.77 -3.15 -0.57
N TYR A 38 2.32 -4.12 -1.29
CA TYR A 38 3.33 -3.87 -2.31
C TYR A 38 2.76 -3.05 -3.48
N ASP A 39 1.59 -3.45 -3.99
CA ASP A 39 0.95 -2.80 -5.13
C ASP A 39 0.56 -1.35 -4.85
N LEU A 40 0.04 -1.06 -3.66
CA LEU A 40 -0.28 0.31 -3.21
C LEU A 40 0.95 1.20 -3.00
N SER A 41 2.11 0.61 -2.74
CA SER A 41 3.35 1.37 -2.51
C SER A 41 4.21 1.53 -3.77
N TYR A 42 4.06 0.63 -4.76
CA TYR A 42 4.94 0.62 -5.93
C TYR A 42 4.27 0.06 -7.20
N GLY A 43 3.72 -1.16 -7.15
CA GLY A 43 3.27 -1.89 -8.34
C GLY A 43 2.23 -1.15 -9.18
N LEU A 44 1.16 -0.66 -8.55
CA LEU A 44 0.08 0.07 -9.24
C LEU A 44 0.56 1.40 -9.81
N ALA A 45 1.38 2.14 -9.06
CA ALA A 45 1.94 3.40 -9.54
C ALA A 45 2.82 3.15 -10.78
N LYS A 46 3.70 2.14 -10.72
CA LYS A 46 4.56 1.78 -11.85
C LYS A 46 3.75 1.41 -13.10
N SER A 47 2.72 0.58 -12.93
CA SER A 47 1.82 0.18 -14.01
C SER A 47 1.05 1.37 -14.59
N ALA A 48 0.44 2.21 -13.75
CA ALA A 48 -0.37 3.34 -14.16
C ALA A 48 0.43 4.40 -14.95
N TYR A 49 1.68 4.64 -14.54
CA TYR A 49 2.56 5.61 -15.20
C TYR A 49 3.43 5.00 -16.32
N ARG A 50 3.27 3.70 -16.63
CA ARG A 50 4.06 2.97 -17.63
C ARG A 50 5.57 3.16 -17.41
N LEU A 51 5.98 2.98 -16.16
CA LEU A 51 7.37 3.08 -15.69
C LEU A 51 8.08 1.72 -15.66
#